data_AF-A0A1G3BJ53-F1
#
_entry.id   AF-A0A1G3BJ53-F1
#
_cell.length_a   1.000
_cell.length_b   1.000
_cell.length_c   1.000
_cell.angle_alpha   90.00
_cell.angle_beta   90.00
_cell.angle_gamma   90.00
#
_symmetry.space_group_name_H-M   'P 1'
#
loop_
_entity.id
_entity.type
_entity.pdbx_description
1 polymer ?
#
loop_
_entity_poly.entity_id
_entity_poly.type
_entity_poly.pdbx_seq_one_letter_code
_entity_poly.pdbx_strand_id
1 'polypeptide(L)'
;MDKRGMFGDGQTHDVGTGRVGKYGFRSTPGAVFNTKALDAGVDPYGEEYDAPIIGLDLVKEFDTPTLRDSYASAPYFHDGSAQSLIQTIDNSATEKDKHGVTSHLNEQELQDLVEFMKAL
;
A
#
# COMPACT_ATOMS: atom_id res chain seq x y z
N MET A 1 4.69 29.19 0.94
CA MET A 1 4.39 28.16 -0.09
C MET A 1 2.88 28.14 -0.29
N ASP A 2 2.45 28.17 -1.54
CA ASP A 2 1.04 28.29 -1.90
C ASP A 2 0.29 26.99 -1.58
N LYS A 3 -0.77 27.06 -0.76
CA LYS A 3 -1.55 25.90 -0.26
C LYS A 3 -2.53 25.34 -1.30
N ARG A 4 -2.20 25.40 -2.59
CA ARG A 4 -3.06 24.87 -3.65
C ARG A 4 -2.95 23.34 -3.67
N GLY A 5 -3.82 22.67 -2.91
CA GLY A 5 -4.14 21.24 -2.97
C GLY A 5 -2.93 20.32 -3.13
N MET A 6 -2.05 20.20 -2.14
CA MET A 6 -0.92 19.25 -2.24
C MET A 6 -1.34 17.79 -2.08
N PHE A 7 -2.59 17.50 -1.70
CA PHE A 7 -3.09 16.14 -1.47
C PHE A 7 -2.12 15.28 -0.63
N GLY A 8 -1.62 15.89 0.44
CA GLY A 8 -0.77 15.30 1.47
C GLY A 8 -0.84 16.23 2.69
N ASP A 9 -0.87 15.66 3.88
CA ASP A 9 -1.03 16.41 5.13
C ASP A 9 0.30 16.83 5.78
N GLY A 10 1.42 16.30 5.28
CA GLY A 10 2.75 16.56 5.83
C GLY A 10 2.95 15.95 7.21
N GLN A 11 2.23 14.88 7.53
CA GLN A 11 2.28 14.16 8.80
C GLN A 11 2.60 12.68 8.58
N THR A 12 2.92 12.01 9.68
CA THR A 12 3.24 10.58 9.75
C THR A 12 2.04 9.81 10.30
N HIS A 13 1.66 8.69 9.67
CA HIS A 13 0.53 7.85 10.12
C HIS A 13 0.84 6.36 10.06
N ASP A 14 0.24 5.58 10.98
CA ASP A 14 0.11 4.12 10.85
C ASP A 14 -1.11 3.81 9.98
N VAL A 15 -0.86 3.45 8.72
CA VAL A 15 -1.91 3.03 7.77
C VAL A 15 -1.91 1.52 7.51
N GLY A 16 -1.25 0.74 8.37
CA GLY A 16 -1.17 -0.71 8.23
C GLY A 16 -0.29 -1.20 7.08
N THR A 17 0.65 -0.37 6.63
CA THR A 17 1.66 -0.75 5.61
C THR A 17 2.98 -1.22 6.22
N GLY A 18 3.20 -1.00 7.52
CA GLY A 18 4.42 -1.43 8.20
C GLY A 18 4.62 -2.95 8.15
N ARG A 19 5.73 -3.40 7.54
CA ARG A 19 6.05 -4.82 7.36
C ARG A 19 6.68 -5.38 8.62
N VAL A 20 6.10 -6.47 9.11
CA VAL A 20 6.53 -7.14 10.35
C VAL A 20 6.98 -8.57 10.06
N GLY A 21 7.76 -9.13 10.99
CA GLY A 21 8.11 -10.54 10.93
C GLY A 21 6.94 -11.44 11.32
N LYS A 22 7.07 -12.73 11.03
CA LYS A 22 6.09 -13.79 11.36
C LYS A 22 5.70 -13.81 12.83
N TYR A 23 6.59 -13.36 13.72
CA TYR A 23 6.37 -13.31 15.17
C TYR A 23 6.14 -11.88 15.68
N GLY A 24 5.81 -10.94 14.79
CA GLY A 24 5.54 -9.54 15.10
C GLY A 24 6.68 -8.59 14.76
N PHE A 25 6.56 -7.34 15.24
CA PHE A 25 7.53 -6.28 14.98
C PHE A 25 8.91 -6.62 15.56
N ARG A 26 9.98 -6.35 14.81
CA ARG A 26 11.36 -6.73 15.15
C ARG A 26 11.55 -8.24 15.36
N SER A 27 10.86 -9.05 14.56
CA SER A 27 11.08 -10.49 14.47
C SER A 27 11.47 -10.92 13.06
N THR A 28 11.83 -12.19 12.88
CA THR A 28 12.26 -12.78 11.61
C THR A 28 11.71 -14.22 11.50
N PRO A 29 11.46 -14.76 10.29
CA PRO A 29 11.51 -14.10 8.97
C PRO A 29 10.36 -13.11 8.75
N GLY A 30 10.39 -12.36 7.64
CA GLY A 30 9.29 -11.48 7.22
C GLY A 30 7.97 -12.25 7.09
N ALA A 31 6.87 -11.66 7.57
CA ALA A 31 5.52 -12.19 7.32
C ALA A 31 5.10 -11.84 5.89
N VAL A 32 4.32 -12.73 5.27
CA VAL A 32 3.65 -12.43 4.01
C VAL A 32 2.55 -11.41 4.27
N PHE A 33 2.63 -10.25 3.63
CA PHE A 33 1.60 -9.21 3.74
C PHE A 33 0.60 -9.25 2.60
N ASN A 34 0.99 -9.75 1.42
CA ASN A 34 0.11 -9.91 0.27
C ASN A 34 -0.33 -11.37 0.16
N THR A 35 -1.41 -11.73 0.89
CA THR A 35 -1.92 -13.11 0.89
C THR A 35 -2.51 -13.52 -0.45
N LYS A 36 -3.11 -12.59 -1.22
CA LYS A 36 -3.61 -12.88 -2.57
C LYS A 36 -2.50 -13.38 -3.49
N ALA A 37 -1.32 -12.75 -3.45
CA ALA A 37 -0.16 -13.18 -4.23
C ALA A 37 0.36 -14.54 -3.77
N LEU A 38 0.42 -14.78 -2.45
CA LEU A 38 0.79 -16.09 -1.90
C LEU A 38 -0.18 -17.19 -2.34
N ASP A 39 -1.49 -16.94 -2.28
CA ASP A 39 -2.53 -17.88 -2.72
C ASP A 39 -2.48 -18.14 -4.24
N ALA A 40 -2.01 -17.15 -5.01
CA ALA A 40 -1.73 -17.29 -6.45
C ALA A 40 -0.43 -18.07 -6.75
N GLY A 41 0.29 -18.54 -5.73
CA GLY A 41 1.48 -19.37 -5.87
C GLY A 41 2.79 -18.57 -6.04
N VAL A 42 2.78 -17.28 -5.74
CA VAL A 42 4.01 -16.47 -5.73
C VAL A 42 4.92 -16.94 -4.60
N ASP A 43 6.17 -17.28 -4.93
CA ASP A 43 7.21 -17.59 -3.95
C ASP A 43 7.63 -16.30 -3.22
N PRO A 44 7.53 -16.24 -1.87
CA PRO A 44 7.99 -15.09 -1.09
C PRO A 44 9.45 -14.68 -1.31
N TYR A 45 10.29 -15.61 -1.77
CA TYR A 45 11.70 -15.35 -2.07
C TYR A 45 12.01 -15.49 -3.58
N GLY A 46 10.98 -15.58 -4.42
CA GLY A 46 11.13 -15.67 -5.86
C GLY A 46 11.62 -14.35 -6.46
N GLU A 47 12.39 -14.44 -7.55
CA GLU A 47 12.92 -13.28 -8.27
C GLU A 47 12.03 -12.87 -9.46
N GLU A 48 10.99 -13.64 -9.76
CA GLU A 48 10.13 -13.47 -10.95
C GLU A 48 8.98 -12.47 -10.74
N TYR A 49 8.67 -12.12 -9.49
CA TYR A 49 7.53 -11.26 -9.16
C TYR A 49 8.01 -9.84 -8.83
N ASP A 50 7.50 -8.86 -9.59
CA ASP A 50 7.99 -7.47 -9.56
C ASP A 50 7.72 -6.73 -8.24
N ALA A 51 6.85 -7.28 -7.38
CA ALA A 51 6.49 -6.69 -6.08
C ALA A 51 6.97 -7.58 -4.93
N PRO A 52 7.56 -7.04 -3.86
CA PRO A 52 7.75 -7.82 -2.65
C PRO A 52 6.39 -8.27 -2.10
N ILE A 53 6.33 -9.47 -1.55
CA ILE A 53 5.15 -9.96 -0.79
C ILE A 53 5.47 -10.22 0.69
N ILE A 54 6.74 -10.05 1.07
CA ILE A 54 7.28 -10.07 2.43
C ILE A 54 8.16 -8.83 2.64
N GLY A 55 8.36 -8.42 3.89
CA GLY A 55 9.26 -7.32 4.23
C GLY A 55 9.52 -7.24 5.73
N LEU A 56 10.48 -6.41 6.13
CA LEU A 56 10.80 -6.12 7.53
C LEU A 56 11.13 -4.64 7.67
N ASP A 57 10.20 -3.87 8.21
CA ASP A 57 10.42 -2.46 8.50
C ASP A 57 10.91 -2.23 9.93
N LEU A 58 11.71 -1.18 10.09
CA LEU A 58 12.20 -0.73 11.40
C LEU A 58 11.24 0.28 12.08
N VAL A 59 10.20 0.70 11.36
CA VAL A 59 9.13 1.60 11.79
C VAL A 59 7.79 1.05 11.30
N LYS A 60 6.67 1.56 11.83
CA LYS A 60 5.31 1.18 11.39
C LYS A 60 4.54 2.30 10.71
N GLU A 61 5.05 3.52 10.85
CA GLU A 61 4.39 4.73 10.41
C GLU A 61 5.28 5.41 9.38
N PHE A 62 4.65 6.01 8.38
CA PHE A 62 5.32 6.67 7.27
C PHE A 62 4.71 8.04 7.02
N ASP A 63 5.50 8.94 6.47
CA ASP A 63 5.02 10.25 6.05
C ASP A 63 4.07 10.11 4.87
N THR A 64 2.95 10.83 4.91
CA THR A 64 1.96 10.82 3.82
C THR A 64 2.55 11.46 2.55
N PRO A 65 2.71 10.70 1.45
CA PRO A 65 3.14 11.27 0.18
C PRO A 65 2.05 12.15 -0.44
N THR A 66 2.42 12.99 -1.42
CA THR A 66 1.44 13.72 -2.23
C THR A 66 0.72 12.77 -3.20
N LEU A 67 -0.58 13.00 -3.44
CA LEU A 67 -1.30 12.32 -4.53
C LEU A 67 -1.19 13.01 -5.89
N ARG A 68 -0.56 14.20 -5.97
CA ARG A 68 -0.31 14.88 -7.25
C ARG A 68 0.59 14.02 -8.13
N ASP A 69 0.21 13.85 -9.39
CA ASP A 69 0.93 13.02 -10.36
C ASP A 69 1.11 11.56 -9.90
N SER A 70 0.27 11.07 -8.98
CA SER A 70 0.35 9.69 -8.48
C SER A 70 0.12 8.65 -9.57
N TYR A 71 -0.55 8.99 -10.67
CA TYR A 71 -0.69 8.10 -11.84
C TYR A 71 0.66 7.71 -12.46
N ALA A 72 1.72 8.50 -12.25
CA ALA A 72 3.05 8.29 -12.82
C ALA A 72 4.06 7.68 -11.83
N SER A 73 3.63 7.34 -10.61
CA SER A 73 4.53 6.95 -9.52
C SER A 73 4.48 5.47 -9.15
N ALA A 74 3.81 4.62 -9.93
CA ALA A 74 3.80 3.18 -9.66
C ALA A 74 5.24 2.63 -9.65
N PRO A 75 5.58 1.69 -8.74
CA PRO A 75 4.72 1.13 -7.70
C PRO A 75 4.56 2.02 -6.46
N TYR A 76 3.51 1.77 -5.67
CA TYR A 76 3.04 2.59 -4.55
C TYR A 76 3.44 2.05 -3.17
N PHE A 77 3.24 2.88 -2.13
CA PHE A 77 3.74 2.73 -0.77
C PHE A 77 5.27 2.77 -0.67
N HIS A 78 5.82 2.72 0.55
CA HIS A 78 7.25 2.89 0.81
C HIS A 78 8.11 1.75 0.28
N ASP A 79 7.51 0.59 0.04
CA ASP A 79 8.17 -0.66 -0.35
C ASP A 79 7.77 -1.16 -1.75
N GLY A 80 6.91 -0.44 -2.48
CA GLY A 80 6.44 -0.86 -3.81
C GLY A 80 5.46 -2.04 -3.80
N SER A 81 4.88 -2.37 -2.65
CA SER A 81 3.93 -3.48 -2.45
C SER A 81 2.62 -3.38 -3.26
N ALA A 82 2.22 -2.17 -3.65
CA ALA A 82 1.04 -1.94 -4.48
C ALA A 82 1.48 -1.56 -5.90
N GLN A 83 1.25 -2.46 -6.86
CA GLN A 83 1.65 -2.29 -8.27
C GLN A 83 0.71 -1.38 -9.06
N SER A 84 -0.47 -1.09 -8.53
CA SER A 84 -1.48 -0.25 -9.16
C SER A 84 -2.27 0.53 -8.12
N LEU A 85 -2.90 1.63 -8.52
CA LEU A 85 -3.70 2.48 -7.61
C LEU A 85 -4.80 1.70 -6.89
N ILE A 86 -5.46 0.76 -7.57
CA ILE A 86 -6.51 -0.08 -6.96
C ILE A 86 -5.97 -0.87 -5.76
N GLN A 87 -4.72 -1.34 -5.81
CA GLN A 87 -4.10 -2.10 -4.71
C GLN A 87 -3.82 -1.23 -3.48
N THR A 88 -3.86 0.10 -3.60
CA THR A 88 -3.74 1.03 -2.46
C THR A 88 -5.06 1.19 -1.70
N ILE A 89 -6.18 0.79 -2.28
CA ILE A 89 -7.54 0.98 -1.72
C ILE A 89 -8.36 -0.32 -1.59
N ASP A 90 -7.92 -1.45 -2.17
CA ASP A 90 -8.64 -2.74 -2.11
C ASP A 90 -8.30 -3.63 -0.90
N ASN A 91 -7.47 -3.13 0.03
CA ASN A 91 -6.96 -3.84 1.21
C ASN A 91 -6.06 -5.07 0.90
N SER A 92 -5.48 -5.18 -0.30
CA SER A 92 -4.56 -6.28 -0.62
C SER A 92 -3.13 -6.07 -0.13
N ALA A 93 -2.67 -4.81 -0.07
CA ALA A 93 -1.31 -4.45 0.33
C ALA A 93 -1.22 -3.82 1.74
N THR A 94 -2.35 -3.65 2.42
CA THR A 94 -2.47 -3.00 3.73
C THR A 94 -3.26 -3.86 4.70
N GLU A 95 -3.13 -3.61 6.01
CA GLU A 95 -4.13 -4.10 6.97
C GLU A 95 -5.52 -3.54 6.62
N LYS A 96 -6.55 -4.38 6.79
CA LYS A 96 -7.93 -4.06 6.38
C LYS A 96 -8.42 -2.77 7.03
N ASP A 97 -8.91 -1.85 6.19
CA ASP A 97 -9.54 -0.57 6.53
C ASP A 97 -8.66 0.41 7.33
N LYS A 98 -7.34 0.16 7.44
CA LYS A 98 -6.40 1.09 8.07
C LYS A 98 -5.99 2.25 7.14
N HIS A 99 -5.98 2.03 5.84
CA HIS A 99 -5.72 3.06 4.83
C HIS A 99 -7.04 3.66 4.29
N GLY A 100 -7.94 4.01 5.22
CA GLY A 100 -9.32 4.37 4.92
C GLY A 100 -10.26 3.16 4.89
N VAL A 101 -11.52 3.36 5.27
CA VAL A 101 -12.53 2.28 5.33
C VAL A 101 -13.12 2.09 3.94
N THR A 102 -12.62 1.13 3.17
CA THR A 102 -13.06 0.87 1.78
C THR A 102 -13.77 -0.47 1.62
N SER A 103 -13.79 -1.30 2.67
CA SER A 103 -14.39 -2.65 2.62
C SER A 103 -15.91 -2.68 2.35
N HIS A 104 -16.57 -1.53 2.41
CA HIS A 104 -18.00 -1.38 2.09
C HIS A 104 -18.25 -0.94 0.64
N LEU A 105 -17.20 -0.51 -0.08
CA LEU A 105 -17.31 -0.06 -1.46
C LEU A 105 -17.43 -1.25 -2.40
N ASN A 106 -18.25 -1.11 -3.43
CA ASN A 106 -18.31 -2.06 -4.52
C ASN A 106 -17.19 -1.79 -5.55
N GLU A 107 -17.03 -2.70 -6.51
CA GLU A 107 -15.95 -2.61 -7.51
C GLU A 107 -16.04 -1.34 -8.37
N GLN A 108 -17.24 -0.89 -8.76
CA GLN A 108 -17.40 0.33 -9.54
C GLN A 108 -16.97 1.57 -8.74
N GLU A 109 -17.35 1.66 -7.46
CA GLU A 109 -16.96 2.77 -6.58
C GLU A 109 -15.44 2.83 -6.38
N LEU A 110 -14.78 1.67 -6.27
CA LEU A 110 -13.32 1.60 -6.19
C LEU A 110 -12.67 2.07 -7.51
N GLN A 111 -13.20 1.68 -8.66
CA GLN A 111 -12.68 2.14 -9.96
C GLN A 111 -12.89 3.65 -10.15
N ASP A 112 -14.05 4.18 -9.75
CA ASP A 112 -14.33 5.62 -9.81
C ASP A 112 -13.34 6.41 -8.92
N LEU A 113 -13.00 5.87 -7.74
CA LEU A 113 -11.97 6.45 -6.87
C LEU A 113 -10.58 6.41 -7.54
N VAL A 114 -10.22 5.34 -8.23
CA VAL A 114 -8.97 5.26 -9.01
C VAL A 114 -8.94 6.32 -10.11
N GLU A 115 -10.03 6.52 -10.86
CA GLU A 115 -10.11 7.55 -11.89
C GLU A 115 -10.00 8.97 -11.30
N PHE A 116 -10.58 9.20 -10.13
CA PHE A 116 -10.37 10.45 -9.40
C PHE A 116 -8.89 10.66 -9.03
N MET A 117 -8.20 9.65 -8.50
CA MET A 117 -6.78 9.73 -8.15
C MET A 117 -5.90 10.03 -9.37
N LYS A 118 -6.22 9.46 -10.54
CA LYS A 118 -5.50 9.73 -11.80
C LYS A 118 -5.65 11.17 -12.29
N ALA A 119 -6.69 11.88 -11.86
CA ALA A 119 -6.96 13.26 -12.25
C ALA A 119 -6.26 14.32 -11.37
N LEU A 120 -5.49 13.91 -10.36
CA LEU A 120 -4.78 14.77 -9.39
C LEU A 120 -3.37 15.17 -9.82
#